data_AF-A0A151Z676-F1
#
_entry.id   AF-A0A151Z676-F1
#
_cell.length_a   1.000
_cell.length_b   1.000
_cell.length_c   1.000
_cell.angle_alpha   90.00
_cell.angle_beta   90.00
_cell.angle_gamma   90.00
#
_symmetry.space_group_name_H-M   'P 1'
#
loop_
_entity.id
_entity.type
_entity.pdbx_description
1 polymer ?
#
loop_
_entity_poly.entity_id
_entity_poly.type
_entity_poly.pdbx_seq_one_letter_code
_entity_poly.pdbx_strand_id
1 'polypeptide(L)'
;MSHELVIGCVGKPSAGKSSFLNAATDANAKVGNYPFTTITPNVAVTHYATECPCKKYDKMDQCQPRYGKCDKGTRYIPVKMLDVAGLVPGASEGKGLGNQFLDDLRTADVLLHVVDVSGTTNEKGEETTGYDPINDIQWLKDEIHAWIFNNLKKLWASVVRKQQTTKCMAESILHKKLSGYGTKLPVIRETLENIGLRDPIPLDTWDDDNIHKFVDSFLHCRFPIVLVLNKVDMSASDNNISKICNKYPNEVMIPSSALAECFLKKMKTQNYVKYKEGDDNFLLNDEDPTLKQCDEKLQGRLEKLRDLVLYRYGSTGIQQAIKSAVELKKYIPVYPVKNLKSLSCDKSGGSVLRDCILVPRGTQVREFAGIVHPDIEKYYLYAEGINGQRMGEKDIITEQNNIIKYTSTGVEGGNNANNEEQ
;
A
#
# COMPACT_ATOMS: atom_id res chain seq x y z
N MET A 1 15.21 7.88 9.16
CA MET A 1 14.92 6.66 8.38
C MET A 1 13.64 6.92 7.61
N SER A 2 13.70 6.85 6.28
CA SER A 2 12.51 7.00 5.42
C SER A 2 11.51 5.90 5.76
N HIS A 3 10.29 6.28 6.14
CA HIS A 3 9.20 5.33 6.31
C HIS A 3 8.77 4.88 4.91
N GLU A 4 9.08 3.64 4.54
CA GLU A 4 8.58 3.05 3.30
C GLU A 4 7.13 2.62 3.50
N LEU A 5 6.31 2.74 2.45
CA LEU A 5 4.92 2.31 2.48
C LEU A 5 4.85 0.78 2.52
N VAL A 6 4.18 0.23 3.54
CA VAL A 6 3.93 -1.21 3.70
C VAL A 6 2.44 -1.49 3.63
N ILE A 7 2.04 -2.32 2.66
CA ILE A 7 0.67 -2.81 2.50
C ILE A 7 0.54 -4.15 3.22
N GLY A 8 -0.26 -4.25 4.28
CA GLY A 8 -0.53 -5.50 4.98
C GLY A 8 -1.70 -6.26 4.36
N CYS A 9 -1.50 -7.50 3.94
CA CYS A 9 -2.57 -8.38 3.46
C CYS A 9 -3.12 -9.22 4.62
N VAL A 10 -4.41 -9.07 4.94
CA VAL A 10 -5.08 -9.72 6.07
C VAL A 10 -6.34 -10.45 5.63
N GLY A 11 -6.69 -11.53 6.31
CA GLY A 11 -7.90 -12.29 6.03
C GLY A 11 -7.86 -13.64 6.71
N LYS A 12 -9.02 -14.29 6.79
CA LYS A 12 -9.13 -15.64 7.34
C LYS A 12 -8.41 -16.67 6.46
N PRO A 13 -8.10 -17.86 7.01
CA PRO A 13 -7.64 -18.98 6.20
C PRO A 13 -8.61 -19.27 5.04
N SER A 14 -8.08 -19.70 3.90
CA SER A 14 -8.87 -20.04 2.70
C SER A 14 -9.67 -18.90 2.03
N ALA A 15 -9.56 -17.65 2.50
CA ALA A 15 -10.14 -16.49 1.80
C ALA A 15 -9.43 -16.16 0.47
N GLY A 16 -8.26 -16.75 0.23
CA GLY A 16 -7.44 -16.52 -0.96
C GLY A 16 -6.33 -15.48 -0.77
N LYS A 17 -5.94 -15.18 0.48
CA LYS A 17 -4.81 -14.28 0.83
C LYS A 17 -3.51 -14.64 0.11
N SER A 18 -3.07 -15.89 0.19
CA SER A 18 -1.84 -16.35 -0.47
C SER A 18 -1.94 -16.30 -2.00
N SER A 19 -3.13 -16.59 -2.56
CA SER A 19 -3.38 -16.42 -3.99
C SER A 19 -3.33 -14.95 -4.40
N PHE A 20 -3.89 -14.04 -3.58
CA PHE A 20 -3.83 -12.60 -3.82
C PHE A 20 -2.40 -12.10 -3.80
N LEU A 21 -1.60 -12.52 -2.83
CA LEU A 21 -0.18 -12.18 -2.75
C LEU A 21 0.59 -12.68 -3.96
N ASN A 22 0.40 -13.94 -4.36
CA ASN A 22 1.03 -14.50 -5.57
C ASN A 22 0.57 -13.81 -6.86
N ALA A 23 -0.66 -13.30 -6.90
CA ALA A 23 -1.19 -12.52 -8.02
C ALA A 23 -0.60 -11.10 -8.04
N ALA A 24 -0.52 -10.45 -6.87
CA ALA A 24 -0.03 -9.08 -6.70
C ALA A 24 1.49 -8.96 -6.84
N THR A 25 2.22 -10.06 -6.61
CA THR A 25 3.67 -10.10 -6.63
C THR A 25 4.15 -10.89 -7.84
N ASP A 26 5.33 -10.59 -8.36
CA ASP A 26 5.93 -11.43 -9.38
C ASP A 26 6.47 -12.69 -8.68
N ALA A 27 5.96 -13.88 -9.03
CA ALA A 27 6.41 -15.16 -8.44
C ALA A 27 7.93 -15.42 -8.56
N ASN A 28 8.61 -14.69 -9.47
CA ASN A 28 10.06 -14.71 -9.67
C ASN A 28 10.83 -13.62 -8.91
N ALA A 29 10.15 -12.68 -8.25
CA ALA A 29 10.78 -11.69 -7.38
C ALA A 29 11.12 -12.33 -6.02
N LYS A 30 11.94 -13.39 -6.05
CA LYS A 30 12.75 -13.74 -4.88
C LYS A 30 13.59 -12.51 -4.56
N VAL A 31 13.31 -11.90 -3.42
CA VAL A 31 14.27 -11.16 -2.58
C VAL A 31 15.34 -10.46 -3.41
N GLY A 32 14.95 -9.42 -4.16
CA GLY A 32 15.91 -8.57 -4.84
C GLY A 32 16.80 -7.90 -3.81
N ASN A 33 18.12 -7.91 -4.01
CA ASN A 33 19.10 -7.19 -3.22
C ASN A 33 18.85 -5.67 -3.32
N TYR A 34 17.89 -5.17 -2.54
CA TYR A 34 17.86 -3.75 -2.20
C TYR A 34 18.99 -3.51 -1.18
N PRO A 35 19.70 -2.36 -1.21
CA PRO A 35 20.92 -2.17 -0.42
C PRO A 35 20.75 -2.21 1.12
N PHE A 36 19.55 -2.49 1.64
CA PHE A 36 19.22 -2.45 3.06
C PHE A 36 18.17 -3.48 3.53
N THR A 37 17.83 -4.50 2.73
CA THR A 37 16.81 -5.49 3.17
C THR A 37 17.41 -6.61 4.01
N THR A 38 17.18 -6.57 5.32
CA THR A 38 17.29 -7.75 6.18
C THR A 38 16.17 -8.71 5.81
N ILE A 39 16.52 -9.93 5.37
CA ILE A 39 15.57 -10.96 4.92
C ILE A 39 14.72 -11.37 6.14
N THR A 40 13.51 -10.82 6.21
CA THR A 40 12.47 -11.26 7.15
C THR A 40 11.45 -12.03 6.30
N PRO A 41 11.15 -13.31 6.61
CA PRO A 41 10.21 -14.08 5.81
C PRO A 41 8.82 -13.42 5.89
N ASN A 42 8.13 -13.30 4.75
CA ASN A 42 6.77 -12.74 4.55
C ASN A 42 6.67 -11.32 3.93
N VAL A 43 7.78 -10.64 3.61
CA VAL A 43 7.74 -9.39 2.82
C VAL A 43 7.90 -9.70 1.33
N ALA A 44 6.90 -9.35 0.55
CA ALA A 44 6.93 -9.38 -0.91
C ALA A 44 6.94 -7.97 -1.50
N VAL A 45 7.26 -7.86 -2.80
CA VAL A 45 7.24 -6.58 -3.53
C VAL A 45 6.15 -6.65 -4.58
N THR A 46 5.24 -5.69 -4.53
CA THR A 46 4.24 -5.45 -5.56
C THR A 46 4.56 -4.15 -6.31
N HIS A 47 3.79 -3.82 -7.35
CA HIS A 47 3.99 -2.61 -8.13
C HIS A 47 2.74 -1.73 -8.11
N TYR A 48 2.91 -0.48 -7.71
CA TYR A 48 1.90 0.57 -7.85
C TYR A 48 2.01 1.23 -9.22
N ALA A 49 0.93 1.14 -10.02
CA ALA A 49 0.87 1.70 -11.36
C ALA A 49 0.29 3.13 -11.32
N THR A 50 1.04 4.10 -11.85
CA THR A 50 0.64 5.50 -12.00
C THR A 50 1.00 6.01 -13.39
N GLU A 51 0.36 7.09 -13.84
CA GLU A 51 0.77 7.77 -15.07
C GLU A 51 2.17 8.37 -14.88
N CYS A 52 3.08 8.05 -15.81
CA CYS A 52 4.43 8.55 -15.79
C CYS A 52 4.48 9.92 -16.46
N PRO A 53 5.19 10.91 -15.89
CA PRO A 53 5.37 12.21 -16.55
C PRO A 53 6.06 12.12 -17.91
N CYS A 54 6.76 11.03 -18.22
CA CYS A 54 7.40 10.83 -19.53
C CYS A 54 6.41 10.90 -20.70
N LYS A 55 5.14 10.52 -20.49
CA LYS A 55 4.07 10.61 -21.49
C LYS A 55 3.65 12.05 -21.75
N LYS A 56 3.59 12.87 -20.70
CA LYS A 56 3.25 14.31 -20.80
C LYS A 56 4.32 15.13 -21.51
N TYR A 57 5.59 14.73 -21.37
CA TYR A 57 6.74 15.45 -21.94
C TYR A 57 7.35 14.78 -23.18
N ASP A 58 6.66 13.79 -23.76
CA ASP A 58 7.08 13.06 -24.96
C ASP A 58 8.51 12.48 -24.89
N LYS A 59 8.84 11.87 -23.74
CA LYS A 59 10.16 11.26 -23.45
C LYS A 59 10.05 9.80 -23.06
N MET A 60 9.08 9.08 -23.65
CA MET A 60 8.83 7.69 -23.31
C MET A 60 10.02 6.79 -23.62
N ASP A 61 10.67 7.00 -24.77
CA ASP A 61 11.82 6.19 -25.22
C ASP A 61 13.09 6.38 -24.37
N GLN A 62 13.21 7.53 -23.70
CA GLN A 62 14.35 7.88 -22.85
C GLN A 62 14.11 7.57 -21.37
N CYS A 63 12.90 7.14 -21.02
CA CYS A 63 12.52 6.86 -19.64
C CYS A 63 13.08 5.52 -19.20
N GLN A 64 14.18 5.56 -18.44
CA GLN A 64 14.88 4.36 -17.95
C GLN A 64 14.88 4.33 -16.41
N PRO A 65 13.86 3.72 -15.79
CA PRO A 65 13.79 3.57 -14.34
C PRO A 65 15.04 2.90 -13.78
N ARG A 66 15.55 3.36 -12.64
CA ARG A 66 16.56 2.63 -11.85
C ARG A 66 15.94 1.44 -11.13
N TYR A 67 14.68 1.58 -10.70
CA TYR A 67 13.89 0.56 -10.02
C TYR A 67 12.44 0.62 -10.51
N GLY A 68 11.75 -0.53 -10.43
CA GLY A 68 10.44 -0.72 -11.05
C GLY A 68 10.52 -0.81 -12.58
N LYS A 69 9.41 -0.52 -13.26
CA LYS A 69 9.31 -0.54 -14.73
C LYS A 69 8.52 0.66 -15.24
N CYS A 70 8.78 1.08 -16.48
CA CYS A 70 7.96 2.06 -17.18
C CYS A 70 7.55 1.45 -18.52
N ASP A 71 6.24 1.30 -18.75
CA ASP A 71 5.70 0.70 -19.97
C ASP A 71 4.68 1.65 -20.59
N LYS A 72 4.97 2.14 -21.80
CA LYS A 72 4.08 3.02 -22.61
C LYS A 72 3.47 4.19 -21.82
N GLY A 73 4.26 4.84 -20.98
CA GLY A 73 3.82 5.97 -20.17
C GLY A 73 3.16 5.61 -18.83
N THR A 74 3.10 4.33 -18.45
CA THR A 74 2.71 3.89 -17.10
C THR A 74 3.95 3.56 -16.28
N ARG A 75 4.12 4.22 -15.12
CA ARG A 75 5.19 3.93 -14.16
C ARG A 75 4.70 2.91 -13.14
N TYR A 76 5.48 1.87 -12.94
CA TYR A 76 5.27 0.82 -11.94
C TYR A 76 6.30 0.99 -10.83
N ILE A 77 5.86 1.51 -9.69
CA ILE A 77 6.71 1.83 -8.54
C ILE A 77 6.66 0.65 -7.56
N PRO A 78 7.80 0.08 -7.15
CA PRO A 78 7.81 -1.03 -6.20
C PRO A 78 7.27 -0.57 -4.84
N VAL A 79 6.37 -1.36 -4.26
CA VAL A 79 5.78 -1.14 -2.93
C VAL A 79 5.88 -2.44 -2.13
N LYS A 80 6.17 -2.34 -0.84
CA LYS A 80 6.24 -3.51 0.04
C LYS A 80 4.85 -4.01 0.37
N MET A 81 4.68 -5.32 0.27
CA MET A 81 3.47 -6.02 0.66
C MET A 81 3.84 -7.07 1.70
N LEU A 82 3.22 -7.02 2.86
CA LEU A 82 3.43 -7.95 3.95
C LEU A 82 2.31 -8.99 3.94
N ASP A 83 2.67 -10.26 3.96
CA ASP A 83 1.72 -11.31 4.28
C ASP A 83 1.54 -11.40 5.79
N VAL A 84 0.42 -10.88 6.30
CA VAL A 84 0.11 -10.98 7.72
C VAL A 84 -0.50 -12.37 7.95
N ALA A 85 0.10 -13.15 8.84
CA ALA A 85 -0.27 -14.54 9.08
C ALA A 85 -1.79 -14.70 9.33
N GLY A 86 -2.38 -15.81 8.86
CA GLY A 86 -3.83 -16.04 8.96
C GLY A 86 -4.29 -16.04 10.41
N LEU A 87 -5.19 -15.11 10.75
CA LEU A 87 -5.82 -15.06 12.06
C LEU A 87 -6.73 -16.26 12.28
N VAL A 88 -6.76 -16.76 13.51
CA VAL A 88 -7.81 -17.63 14.04
C VAL A 88 -8.55 -16.81 15.11
N PRO A 89 -9.89 -16.93 15.25
CA PRO A 89 -10.64 -16.18 16.26
C PRO A 89 -10.04 -16.29 17.67
N GLY A 90 -9.95 -15.15 18.39
CA GLY A 90 -9.42 -15.09 19.76
C GLY A 90 -7.93 -14.81 19.90
N ALA A 91 -7.29 -14.27 18.85
CA ALA A 91 -5.86 -13.91 18.84
C ALA A 91 -5.53 -12.78 19.85
N SER A 92 -6.46 -11.86 20.09
CA SER A 92 -6.36 -10.71 21.01
C SER A 92 -6.39 -11.11 22.49
N GLU A 93 -6.94 -12.29 22.82
CA GLU A 93 -6.91 -12.88 24.16
C GLU A 93 -5.58 -13.57 24.48
N GLY A 94 -4.62 -13.59 23.53
CA GLY A 94 -3.33 -14.25 23.69
C GLY A 94 -3.36 -15.76 23.43
N LYS A 95 -4.42 -16.29 22.82
CA LYS A 95 -4.46 -17.68 22.34
C LYS A 95 -3.62 -17.80 21.06
N GLY A 96 -2.47 -18.47 21.13
CA GLY A 96 -1.65 -18.83 19.97
C GLY A 96 -0.67 -17.74 19.48
N LEU A 97 -0.36 -17.73 18.18
CA LEU A 97 0.58 -16.81 17.51
C LEU A 97 0.10 -15.34 17.43
N GLY A 98 -0.97 -14.96 18.15
CA GLY A 98 -1.65 -13.67 18.03
C GLY A 98 -0.76 -12.44 18.26
N ASN A 99 0.22 -12.50 19.17
CA ASN A 99 1.13 -11.37 19.38
C ASN A 99 2.04 -11.09 18.16
N GLN A 100 2.46 -12.13 17.43
CA GLN A 100 3.28 -11.96 16.22
C GLN A 100 2.47 -11.34 15.07
N PHE A 101 1.20 -11.75 14.91
CA PHE A 101 0.28 -11.14 13.93
C PHE A 101 0.10 -9.64 14.17
N LEU A 102 -0.10 -9.27 15.43
CA LEU A 102 -0.35 -7.90 15.82
C LEU A 102 0.91 -7.03 15.70
N ASP A 103 2.08 -7.62 15.93
CA ASP A 103 3.38 -6.99 15.66
C ASP A 103 3.64 -6.79 14.16
N ASP A 104 3.22 -7.72 13.31
CA ASP A 104 3.28 -7.57 11.85
C ASP A 104 2.34 -6.46 11.38
N LEU A 105 1.11 -6.43 11.89
CA LEU A 105 0.11 -5.40 11.58
C LEU A 105 0.60 -4.00 11.99
N ARG A 106 1.38 -3.90 13.06
CA ARG A 106 2.03 -2.66 13.53
C ARG A 106 2.89 -1.99 12.46
N THR A 107 3.54 -2.81 11.61
CA THR A 107 4.43 -2.33 10.54
C THR A 107 3.67 -1.92 9.28
N ALA A 108 2.43 -2.38 9.11
CA ALA A 108 1.61 -2.03 7.96
C ALA A 108 1.07 -0.60 8.09
N ASP A 109 1.10 0.14 6.98
CA ASP A 109 0.47 1.45 6.86
C ASP A 109 -1.01 1.30 6.54
N VAL A 110 -1.33 0.46 5.56
CA VAL A 110 -2.68 0.22 5.03
C VAL A 110 -2.94 -1.27 4.96
N LEU A 111 -4.18 -1.68 5.20
CA LEU A 111 -4.57 -3.07 5.21
C LEU A 111 -5.44 -3.39 3.98
N LEU A 112 -5.10 -4.48 3.29
CA LEU A 112 -5.96 -5.13 2.31
C LEU A 112 -6.64 -6.31 3.01
N HIS A 113 -7.92 -6.19 3.29
CA HIS A 113 -8.68 -7.28 3.87
C HIS A 113 -9.29 -8.15 2.77
N VAL A 114 -8.68 -9.32 2.54
CA VAL A 114 -9.17 -10.32 1.60
C VAL A 114 -10.34 -11.09 2.23
N VAL A 115 -11.52 -10.91 1.64
CA VAL A 115 -12.80 -11.50 2.07
C VAL A 115 -13.28 -12.47 1.02
N ASP A 116 -13.71 -13.67 1.44
CA ASP A 116 -14.32 -14.65 0.54
C ASP A 116 -15.79 -14.31 0.29
N VAL A 117 -16.11 -13.66 -0.84
CA VAL A 117 -17.51 -13.31 -1.14
C VAL A 117 -18.33 -14.47 -1.70
N SER A 118 -17.70 -15.60 -2.03
CA SER A 118 -18.44 -16.78 -2.50
C SER A 118 -19.25 -17.43 -1.38
N GLY A 119 -18.92 -17.17 -0.11
CA GLY A 119 -19.57 -17.79 1.05
C GLY A 119 -19.34 -19.29 1.14
N THR A 120 -18.31 -19.82 0.47
CA THR A 120 -17.98 -21.26 0.47
C THR A 120 -17.00 -21.66 1.57
N THR A 121 -16.55 -20.72 2.39
CA THR A 121 -15.65 -20.99 3.52
C THR A 121 -16.17 -20.38 4.81
N ASN A 122 -16.10 -21.13 5.91
CA ASN A 122 -16.49 -20.66 7.24
C ASN A 122 -15.37 -19.81 7.89
N GLU A 123 -15.55 -19.38 9.14
CA GLU A 123 -14.58 -18.58 9.90
C GLU A 123 -13.19 -19.23 10.07
N LYS A 124 -13.13 -20.58 10.04
CA LYS A 124 -11.89 -21.36 10.15
C LYS A 124 -11.24 -21.65 8.80
N GLY A 125 -11.89 -21.26 7.70
CA GLY A 125 -11.46 -21.57 6.34
C GLY A 125 -11.81 -22.98 5.88
N GLU A 126 -12.73 -23.67 6.56
CA GLU A 126 -13.26 -24.96 6.15
C GLU A 126 -14.40 -24.76 5.14
N GLU A 127 -14.59 -25.72 4.24
CA GLU A 127 -15.64 -25.65 3.22
C GLU A 127 -17.04 -25.66 3.86
N THR A 128 -17.88 -24.74 3.42
CA THR A 128 -19.26 -24.61 3.89
C THR A 128 -20.12 -24.04 2.76
N THR A 129 -21.43 -23.96 2.96
CA THR A 129 -22.35 -23.40 1.98
C THR A 129 -23.21 -22.32 2.63
N GLY A 130 -23.19 -21.12 2.07
CA GLY A 130 -24.06 -20.02 2.50
C GLY A 130 -23.55 -19.26 3.73
N TYR A 131 -22.25 -19.27 3.98
CA TYR A 131 -21.64 -18.42 5.00
C TYR A 131 -21.74 -16.95 4.61
N ASP A 132 -22.09 -16.09 5.57
CA ASP A 132 -22.18 -14.65 5.35
C ASP A 132 -20.80 -13.98 5.54
N PRO A 133 -20.17 -13.46 4.46
CA PRO A 133 -18.84 -12.86 4.54
C PRO A 133 -18.79 -11.56 5.37
N ILE A 134 -19.95 -10.98 5.69
CA ILE A 134 -20.06 -9.83 6.59
C ILE A 134 -19.48 -10.15 7.97
N ASN A 135 -19.63 -11.40 8.42
CA ASN A 135 -19.11 -11.84 9.70
C ASN A 135 -17.58 -11.77 9.74
N ASP A 136 -16.90 -12.09 8.64
CA ASP A 136 -15.44 -12.00 8.55
C ASP A 136 -14.94 -10.55 8.66
N ILE A 137 -15.63 -9.62 7.98
CA ILE A 137 -15.30 -8.19 8.01
C ILE A 137 -15.46 -7.64 9.42
N GLN A 138 -16.57 -7.98 10.08
CA GLN A 138 -16.87 -7.52 11.42
C GLN A 138 -15.87 -8.11 12.43
N TRP A 139 -15.61 -9.41 12.34
CA TRP A 139 -14.64 -10.08 13.20
C TRP A 139 -13.24 -9.45 13.13
N LEU A 140 -12.72 -9.16 11.93
CA LEU A 140 -11.40 -8.53 11.82
C LEU A 140 -11.37 -7.15 12.50
N LYS A 141 -12.41 -6.34 12.30
CA LYS A 141 -12.52 -5.01 12.94
C LYS A 141 -12.56 -5.12 14.46
N ASP A 142 -13.39 -6.03 14.97
CA ASP A 142 -13.57 -6.26 16.40
C ASP A 142 -12.26 -6.77 17.04
N GLU A 143 -11.51 -7.65 16.35
CA GLU A 143 -10.25 -8.21 16.85
C GLU A 143 -9.14 -7.15 16.97
N ILE A 144 -8.97 -6.28 15.96
CA ILE A 144 -7.97 -5.20 15.98
C ILE A 144 -8.37 -4.15 17.03
N HIS A 145 -9.66 -3.83 17.14
CA HIS A 145 -10.17 -2.91 18.16
C HIS A 145 -9.94 -3.43 19.57
N ALA A 146 -10.33 -4.66 19.85
CA ALA A 146 -10.14 -5.30 21.15
C ALA A 146 -8.66 -5.32 21.55
N TRP A 147 -7.76 -5.59 20.61
CA TRP A 147 -6.31 -5.56 20.87
C TRP A 147 -5.82 -4.18 21.32
N ILE A 148 -6.12 -3.12 20.55
CA ILE A 148 -5.64 -1.77 20.88
C ILE A 148 -6.30 -1.27 22.16
N PHE A 149 -7.60 -1.50 22.32
CA PHE A 149 -8.34 -1.16 23.53
C PHE A 149 -7.74 -1.82 24.76
N ASN A 150 -7.50 -3.14 24.72
CA ASN A 150 -6.94 -3.88 25.85
C ASN A 150 -5.52 -3.38 26.21
N ASN A 151 -4.70 -3.04 25.21
CA ASN A 151 -3.37 -2.46 25.46
C ASN A 151 -3.45 -1.07 26.09
N LEU A 152 -4.34 -0.22 25.59
CA LEU A 152 -4.53 1.13 26.10
C LEU A 152 -5.11 1.11 27.52
N LYS A 153 -6.12 0.28 27.76
CA LYS A 153 -6.80 0.14 29.06
C LYS A 153 -5.86 -0.36 30.16
N LYS A 154 -5.00 -1.35 29.87
CA LYS A 154 -3.95 -1.82 30.80
C LYS A 154 -3.02 -0.69 31.25
N LEU A 155 -2.77 0.29 30.39
CA LEU A 155 -1.85 1.40 30.65
C LEU A 155 -2.56 2.70 31.07
N TRP A 156 -3.90 2.73 31.09
CA TRP A 156 -4.70 3.95 31.25
C TRP A 156 -4.46 4.65 32.58
N ALA A 157 -4.41 3.90 33.69
CA ALA A 157 -4.12 4.47 35.01
C ALA A 157 -2.76 5.21 35.07
N SER A 158 -1.77 4.74 34.31
CA SER A 158 -0.47 5.41 34.19
C SER A 158 -0.54 6.67 33.32
N VAL A 159 -1.37 6.66 32.27
CA VAL A 159 -1.62 7.80 31.37
C VAL A 159 -2.24 8.97 32.14
N VAL A 160 -3.31 8.70 32.90
CA VAL A 160 -4.02 9.73 33.69
C VAL A 160 -3.10 10.36 34.74
N ARG A 161 -2.37 9.54 35.51
CA ARG A 161 -1.41 10.04 36.52
C ARG A 161 -0.36 10.94 35.88
N LYS A 162 0.16 10.57 34.71
CA LYS A 162 1.18 11.36 34.01
C LYS A 162 0.66 12.71 33.53
N GLN A 163 -0.59 12.77 33.07
CA GLN A 163 -1.22 14.04 32.70
C GLN A 163 -1.32 14.99 33.90
N GLN A 164 -1.75 14.47 35.05
CA GLN A 164 -1.89 15.25 36.28
C GLN A 164 -0.53 15.75 36.82
N THR A 165 0.51 14.92 36.80
CA THR A 165 1.84 15.31 37.29
C THR A 165 2.56 16.26 36.35
N THR A 166 2.55 16.01 35.03
CA THR A 166 3.40 16.73 34.07
C THR A 166 2.67 17.90 33.39
N LYS A 167 1.34 18.03 33.53
CA LYS A 167 0.50 19.02 32.83
C LYS A 167 0.75 19.07 31.31
N CYS A 168 1.16 17.95 30.72
CA CYS A 168 1.34 17.83 29.28
C CYS A 168 -0.03 17.71 28.58
N MET A 169 -0.08 18.16 27.33
CA MET A 169 -1.27 18.00 26.48
C MET A 169 -1.61 16.52 26.28
N ALA A 170 -2.91 16.21 26.22
CA ALA A 170 -3.40 14.84 26.06
C ALA A 170 -2.85 14.20 24.78
N GLU A 171 -2.82 14.98 23.69
CA GLU A 171 -2.26 14.59 22.39
C GLU A 171 -0.83 14.02 22.50
N SER A 172 0.05 14.70 23.26
CA SER A 172 1.45 14.28 23.41
C SER A 172 1.60 12.98 24.20
N ILE A 173 0.75 12.79 25.22
CA ILE A 173 0.79 11.59 26.07
C ILE A 173 0.27 10.39 25.29
N LEU A 174 -0.86 10.54 24.60
CA LEU A 174 -1.44 9.49 23.76
C LEU A 174 -0.49 9.12 22.62
N HIS A 175 0.12 10.09 21.95
CA HIS A 175 1.17 9.84 20.94
C HIS A 175 2.34 9.02 21.51
N LYS A 176 2.85 9.33 22.71
CA LYS A 176 3.95 8.56 23.32
C LYS A 176 3.56 7.13 23.68
N LYS A 177 2.28 6.84 23.90
CA LYS A 177 1.79 5.48 24.19
C LYS A 177 1.51 4.70 22.91
N LEU A 178 1.00 5.38 21.89
CA LEU A 178 0.65 4.79 20.60
C LEU A 178 1.79 4.86 19.58
N SER A 179 2.95 5.42 19.94
CA SER A 179 4.14 5.48 19.08
C SER A 179 4.63 4.10 18.69
N GLY A 180 4.35 3.08 19.52
CA GLY A 180 4.61 1.68 19.19
C GLY A 180 3.97 1.24 17.88
N TYR A 181 2.82 1.81 17.52
CA TYR A 181 2.09 1.56 16.28
C TYR A 181 2.58 2.37 15.08
N GLY A 182 3.74 3.03 15.17
CA GLY A 182 4.26 3.87 14.07
C GLY A 182 3.45 5.14 13.84
N THR A 183 2.73 5.61 14.85
CA THR A 183 1.87 6.80 14.74
C THR A 183 2.70 8.08 14.82
N LYS A 184 2.30 9.08 14.03
CA LYS A 184 2.82 10.45 14.12
C LYS A 184 1.83 11.32 14.90
N LEU A 185 2.32 12.38 15.50
CA LEU A 185 1.51 13.34 16.25
C LEU A 185 0.27 13.86 15.47
N PRO A 186 0.34 14.20 14.16
CA PRO A 186 -0.83 14.63 13.40
C PRO A 186 -1.97 13.60 13.33
N VAL A 187 -1.67 12.30 13.38
CA VAL A 187 -2.69 11.23 13.33
C VAL A 187 -3.52 11.24 14.61
N ILE A 188 -2.87 11.46 15.76
CA ILE A 188 -3.56 11.56 17.06
C ILE A 188 -4.43 12.82 17.10
N ARG A 189 -3.94 13.93 16.54
CA ARG A 189 -4.74 15.15 16.42
C ARG A 189 -6.00 14.94 15.58
N GLU A 190 -5.85 14.35 14.40
CA GLU A 190 -6.97 14.01 13.51
C GLU A 190 -7.97 13.06 14.20
N THR A 191 -7.46 12.07 14.94
CA THR A 191 -8.29 11.14 15.74
C THR A 191 -9.14 11.89 16.78
N LEU A 192 -8.52 12.80 17.56
CA LEU A 192 -9.22 13.58 18.59
C LEU A 192 -10.23 14.55 17.97
N GLU A 193 -9.87 15.20 16.86
CA GLU A 193 -10.75 16.10 16.11
C GLU A 193 -11.98 15.37 15.56
N ASN A 194 -11.82 14.14 15.06
CA ASN A 194 -12.93 13.31 14.57
C ASN A 194 -13.94 12.93 15.67
N ILE A 195 -13.51 12.86 16.92
CA ILE A 195 -14.39 12.61 18.09
C ILE A 195 -14.99 13.94 18.61
N GLY A 196 -14.56 15.07 18.05
CA GLY A 196 -14.99 16.40 18.48
C GLY A 196 -14.32 16.90 19.76
N LEU A 197 -13.22 16.27 20.18
CA LEU A 197 -12.48 16.65 21.38
C LEU A 197 -11.29 17.54 20.99
N ARG A 198 -11.17 18.70 21.63
CA ARG A 198 -10.02 19.60 21.49
C ARG A 198 -9.39 19.85 22.84
N ASP A 199 -8.07 19.94 22.86
CA ASP A 199 -7.34 20.25 24.08
C ASP A 199 -7.80 21.59 24.69
N PRO A 200 -7.88 21.68 26.03
CA PRO A 200 -7.46 20.69 27.02
C PRO A 200 -8.51 19.58 27.25
N ILE A 201 -8.11 18.31 27.13
CA ILE A 201 -8.97 17.15 27.38
C ILE A 201 -8.62 16.52 28.75
N PRO A 202 -9.55 16.48 29.71
CA PRO A 202 -9.36 15.72 30.95
C PRO A 202 -9.46 14.22 30.66
N LEU A 203 -8.34 13.48 30.70
CA LEU A 203 -8.35 12.02 30.45
C LEU A 203 -8.85 11.22 31.65
N ASP A 204 -8.98 11.83 32.83
CA ASP A 204 -9.54 11.23 34.03
C ASP A 204 -11.06 11.04 33.96
N THR A 205 -11.76 11.85 33.16
CA THR A 205 -13.21 11.73 32.98
C THR A 205 -13.61 10.71 31.92
N TRP A 206 -12.64 10.07 31.26
CA TRP A 206 -12.94 9.08 30.22
C TRP A 206 -13.31 7.74 30.86
N ASP A 207 -14.49 7.26 30.50
CA ASP A 207 -14.95 5.90 30.73
C ASP A 207 -14.50 4.96 29.59
N ASP A 208 -14.83 3.67 29.73
CA ASP A 208 -14.53 2.65 28.71
C ASP A 208 -15.15 3.00 27.34
N ASP A 209 -16.34 3.59 27.32
CA ASP A 209 -17.04 3.95 26.08
C ASP A 209 -16.31 5.06 25.31
N ASN A 210 -15.77 6.07 25.99
CA ASN A 210 -14.96 7.10 25.35
C ASN A 210 -13.63 6.55 24.85
N ILE A 211 -13.03 5.60 25.57
CA ILE A 211 -11.83 4.90 25.10
C ILE A 211 -12.15 4.08 23.85
N HIS A 212 -13.29 3.37 23.80
CA HIS A 212 -13.72 2.64 22.60
C HIS A 212 -13.90 3.57 21.39
N LYS A 213 -14.62 4.69 21.55
CA LYS A 213 -14.78 5.70 20.48
C LYS A 213 -13.43 6.24 20.00
N PHE A 214 -12.49 6.43 20.90
CA PHE A 214 -11.14 6.85 20.56
C PHE A 214 -10.39 5.79 19.76
N VAL A 215 -10.46 4.53 20.18
CA VAL A 215 -9.83 3.41 19.46
C VAL A 215 -10.44 3.25 18.07
N ASP A 216 -11.77 3.36 17.93
CA ASP A 216 -12.45 3.28 16.63
C ASP A 216 -11.94 4.37 15.67
N SER A 217 -11.95 5.62 16.12
CA SER A 217 -11.43 6.73 15.32
C SER A 217 -9.95 6.57 14.99
N PHE A 218 -9.16 6.07 15.96
CA PHE A 218 -7.74 5.81 15.78
C PHE A 218 -7.49 4.74 14.71
N LEU A 219 -8.27 3.66 14.70
CA LEU A 219 -8.19 2.61 13.69
C LEU A 219 -8.47 3.17 12.30
N HIS A 220 -9.52 3.98 12.14
CA HIS A 220 -9.85 4.60 10.85
C HIS A 220 -8.70 5.48 10.32
N CYS A 221 -8.04 6.25 11.19
CA CYS A 221 -6.93 7.12 10.77
C CYS A 221 -5.63 6.32 10.52
N ARG A 222 -5.28 5.41 11.44
CA ARG A 222 -3.99 4.71 11.42
C ARG A 222 -3.99 3.50 10.50
N PHE A 223 -5.03 2.68 10.51
CA PHE A 223 -5.13 1.44 9.75
C PHE A 223 -6.36 1.47 8.82
N PRO A 224 -6.35 2.33 7.78
CA PRO A 224 -7.39 2.29 6.77
C PRO A 224 -7.39 0.90 6.11
N ILE A 225 -8.59 0.36 5.88
CA ILE A 225 -8.81 -0.98 5.33
C ILE A 225 -9.45 -0.83 3.95
N VAL A 226 -8.87 -1.50 2.96
CA VAL A 226 -9.55 -1.78 1.67
C VAL A 226 -10.13 -3.17 1.76
N LEU A 227 -11.43 -3.30 1.50
CA LEU A 227 -12.08 -4.60 1.40
C LEU A 227 -11.84 -5.18 0.01
N VAL A 228 -11.05 -6.23 -0.05
CA VAL A 228 -10.78 -7.00 -1.26
C VAL A 228 -11.77 -8.17 -1.31
N LEU A 229 -12.85 -7.98 -2.07
CA LEU A 229 -13.92 -8.94 -2.23
C LEU A 229 -13.48 -10.01 -3.22
N ASN A 230 -12.91 -11.12 -2.73
CA ASN A 230 -12.25 -12.13 -3.54
C ASN A 230 -13.18 -13.32 -3.89
N LYS A 231 -12.85 -14.04 -4.96
CA LYS A 231 -13.64 -15.14 -5.55
C LYS A 231 -14.94 -14.69 -6.21
N VAL A 232 -14.90 -13.53 -6.89
CA VAL A 232 -16.05 -13.01 -7.66
C VAL A 232 -16.45 -13.90 -8.84
N ASP A 233 -15.59 -14.82 -9.25
CA ASP A 233 -15.84 -15.82 -10.29
C ASP A 233 -16.84 -16.92 -9.87
N MET A 234 -17.25 -16.96 -8.60
CA MET A 234 -18.24 -17.92 -8.10
C MET A 234 -19.66 -17.36 -8.15
N SER A 235 -20.66 -18.23 -8.38
CA SER A 235 -22.06 -17.84 -8.64
C SER A 235 -22.79 -17.15 -7.49
N ALA A 236 -22.38 -17.37 -6.23
CA ALA A 236 -23.00 -16.77 -5.05
C ALA A 236 -22.44 -15.37 -4.69
N SER A 237 -21.41 -14.91 -5.41
CA SER A 237 -20.68 -13.69 -5.07
C SER A 237 -21.54 -12.42 -5.14
N ASP A 238 -22.38 -12.29 -6.16
CA ASP A 238 -23.15 -11.07 -6.46
C ASP A 238 -24.10 -10.65 -5.33
N ASN A 239 -24.79 -11.63 -4.75
CA ASN A 239 -25.72 -11.39 -3.65
C ASN A 239 -24.97 -10.92 -2.40
N ASN A 240 -23.81 -11.51 -2.13
CA ASN A 240 -23.00 -11.16 -0.96
C ASN A 240 -22.32 -9.80 -1.14
N ILE A 241 -21.80 -9.50 -2.33
CA ILE A 241 -21.26 -8.16 -2.66
C ILE A 241 -22.33 -7.10 -2.41
N SER A 242 -23.54 -7.30 -2.91
CA SER A 242 -24.66 -6.34 -2.74
C SER A 242 -25.00 -6.12 -1.26
N LYS A 243 -25.03 -7.19 -0.45
CA LYS A 243 -25.24 -7.09 1.01
C LYS A 243 -24.13 -6.30 1.71
N ILE A 244 -22.87 -6.55 1.35
CA ILE A 244 -21.71 -5.87 1.93
C ILE A 244 -21.72 -4.39 1.57
N CYS A 245 -21.99 -4.05 0.31
CA CYS A 245 -22.11 -2.65 -0.15
C CYS A 245 -23.22 -1.90 0.62
N ASN A 246 -24.35 -2.55 0.89
CA ASN A 246 -25.44 -1.96 1.66
C ASN A 246 -25.09 -1.73 3.15
N LYS A 247 -24.33 -2.65 3.76
CA LYS A 247 -23.93 -2.54 5.18
C LYS A 247 -22.80 -1.52 5.39
N TYR A 248 -21.88 -1.40 4.45
CA TYR A 248 -20.68 -0.55 4.56
C TYR A 248 -20.52 0.42 3.38
N PRO A 249 -21.44 1.38 3.18
CA PRO A 249 -21.43 2.25 1.99
C PRO A 249 -20.21 3.17 1.89
N ASN A 250 -19.53 3.44 3.01
CA ASN A 250 -18.40 4.36 3.08
C ASN A 250 -17.02 3.66 3.00
N GLU A 251 -16.99 2.33 2.97
CA GLU A 251 -15.74 1.56 2.90
C GLU A 251 -15.30 1.37 1.45
N VAL A 252 -13.98 1.39 1.21
CA VAL A 252 -13.45 1.12 -0.13
C VAL A 252 -13.48 -0.37 -0.41
N MET A 253 -14.26 -0.78 -1.41
CA MET A 253 -14.44 -2.18 -1.79
C MET A 253 -13.98 -2.42 -3.22
N ILE A 254 -13.17 -3.46 -3.42
CA ILE A 254 -12.65 -3.85 -4.72
C ILE A 254 -13.02 -5.32 -4.99
N PRO A 255 -13.92 -5.60 -5.96
CA PRO A 255 -14.17 -6.95 -6.43
C PRO A 255 -12.92 -7.51 -7.09
N SER A 256 -12.53 -8.74 -6.75
CA SER A 256 -11.29 -9.33 -7.22
C SER A 256 -11.39 -10.84 -7.44
N SER A 257 -10.58 -11.35 -8.36
CA SER A 257 -10.35 -12.79 -8.51
C SER A 257 -8.86 -13.07 -8.59
N ALA A 258 -8.28 -13.42 -7.44
CA ALA A 258 -6.85 -13.72 -7.33
C ALA A 258 -6.43 -14.96 -8.13
N LEU A 259 -7.31 -15.97 -8.24
CA LEU A 259 -7.04 -17.17 -9.02
C LEU A 259 -7.03 -16.87 -10.52
N ALA A 260 -7.94 -16.02 -10.99
CA ALA A 260 -7.97 -15.57 -12.39
C ALA A 260 -6.68 -14.83 -12.75
N GLU A 261 -6.21 -13.90 -11.92
CA GLU A 261 -4.97 -13.16 -12.16
C GLU A 261 -3.74 -14.10 -12.17
N CYS A 262 -3.63 -15.00 -11.18
CA CYS A 262 -2.55 -16.00 -11.15
C CYS A 262 -2.54 -16.86 -12.44
N PHE A 263 -3.73 -17.24 -12.91
CA PHE A 263 -3.89 -18.03 -14.12
C PHE A 263 -3.45 -17.26 -15.37
N LEU A 264 -3.89 -16.00 -15.54
CA LEU A 264 -3.49 -15.13 -16.65
C LEU A 264 -1.97 -14.90 -16.65
N LYS A 265 -1.36 -14.63 -15.49
CA LYS A 265 0.10 -14.48 -15.35
C LYS A 265 0.86 -15.74 -15.75
N LYS A 266 0.36 -16.92 -15.36
CA LYS A 266 0.94 -18.21 -15.76
C LYS A 266 0.86 -18.41 -17.27
N MET A 267 -0.29 -18.13 -17.88
CA MET A 267 -0.49 -18.26 -19.32
C MET A 267 0.36 -17.28 -20.13
N LYS A 268 0.54 -16.06 -19.62
CA LYS A 268 1.46 -15.07 -20.20
C LYS A 268 2.90 -15.57 -20.20
N THR A 269 3.35 -16.13 -19.08
CA THR A 269 4.72 -16.67 -18.95
C THR A 269 4.97 -17.85 -19.92
N GLN A 270 3.92 -18.59 -20.25
CA GLN A 270 3.99 -19.71 -21.20
C GLN A 270 3.80 -19.29 -22.68
N ASN A 271 3.58 -18.00 -22.94
CA ASN A 271 3.28 -17.39 -24.24
C ASN A 271 1.97 -17.88 -24.87
N TYR A 272 0.94 -18.19 -24.07
CA TYR A 272 -0.41 -18.48 -24.57
C TYR A 272 -1.26 -17.21 -24.73
N VAL A 273 -1.05 -16.22 -23.86
CA VAL A 273 -1.83 -14.97 -23.85
C VAL A 273 -0.92 -13.76 -23.78
N LYS A 274 -1.32 -12.69 -24.46
CA LYS A 274 -0.71 -11.37 -24.29
C LYS A 274 -1.62 -10.55 -23.39
N TYR A 275 -1.23 -10.48 -22.13
CA TYR A 275 -1.99 -9.83 -21.05
C TYR A 275 -1.11 -8.81 -20.33
N LYS A 276 -1.67 -7.63 -20.04
CA LYS A 276 -1.07 -6.62 -19.18
C LYS A 276 -1.88 -6.55 -17.88
N GLU A 277 -1.16 -6.53 -16.77
CA GLU A 277 -1.77 -6.59 -15.44
C GLU A 277 -2.70 -5.40 -15.20
N GLY A 278 -3.97 -5.68 -14.92
CA GLY A 278 -5.00 -4.67 -14.70
C GLY A 278 -5.76 -4.22 -15.95
N ASP A 279 -5.45 -4.77 -17.12
CA ASP A 279 -6.25 -4.54 -18.34
C ASP A 279 -7.57 -5.34 -18.27
N ASP A 280 -8.55 -4.86 -19.04
CA ASP A 280 -9.90 -5.43 -19.17
C ASP A 280 -9.97 -6.58 -20.20
N ASN A 281 -8.88 -6.85 -20.92
CA ASN A 281 -8.84 -7.87 -21.93
C ASN A 281 -7.43 -8.47 -22.10
N PHE A 282 -7.34 -9.62 -22.78
CA PHE A 282 -6.10 -10.24 -23.20
C PHE A 282 -6.21 -10.73 -24.64
N LEU A 283 -5.09 -10.73 -25.37
CA LEU A 283 -5.05 -11.21 -26.75
C LEU A 283 -4.67 -12.70 -26.80
N LEU A 284 -5.29 -13.41 -27.74
CA LEU A 284 -5.05 -14.83 -28.05
C LEU A 284 -4.35 -15.00 -29.40
N ASN A 285 -3.96 -16.23 -29.73
CA ASN A 285 -3.28 -16.55 -31.00
C ASN A 285 -4.07 -16.09 -32.24
N ASP A 286 -5.40 -16.13 -32.19
CA ASP A 286 -6.26 -15.68 -33.28
C ASP A 286 -6.07 -14.19 -33.63
N GLU A 287 -5.61 -13.39 -32.67
CA GLU A 287 -5.38 -11.95 -32.79
C GLU A 287 -3.88 -11.59 -32.88
N ASP A 288 -3.01 -12.37 -32.23
CA ASP A 288 -1.55 -12.20 -32.27
C ASP A 288 -0.88 -13.54 -32.63
N PRO A 289 -0.41 -13.71 -33.88
CA PRO A 289 0.16 -14.98 -34.37
C PRO A 289 1.51 -15.35 -33.73
N THR A 290 2.04 -14.50 -32.84
CA THR A 290 3.24 -14.80 -32.05
C THR A 290 2.96 -15.71 -30.84
N LEU A 291 1.69 -15.94 -30.51
CA LEU A 291 1.26 -16.73 -29.36
C LEU A 291 1.05 -18.20 -29.71
N LYS A 292 1.14 -19.07 -28.70
CA LYS A 292 0.87 -20.50 -28.87
C LYS A 292 -0.63 -20.77 -29.00
N GLN A 293 -0.98 -21.74 -29.83
CA GLN A 293 -2.35 -22.22 -29.95
C GLN A 293 -2.81 -22.84 -28.63
N CYS A 294 -4.03 -22.50 -28.22
CA CYS A 294 -4.64 -23.03 -27.00
C CYS A 294 -5.41 -24.31 -27.29
N ASP A 295 -5.40 -25.25 -26.34
CA ASP A 295 -6.32 -26.40 -26.38
C ASP A 295 -7.77 -25.94 -26.14
N GLU A 296 -8.76 -26.67 -26.66
CA GLU A 296 -10.20 -26.34 -26.49
C GLU A 296 -10.60 -26.17 -25.01
N LYS A 297 -10.06 -27.00 -24.11
CA LYS A 297 -10.32 -26.89 -22.66
C LYS A 297 -9.74 -25.61 -22.07
N LEU A 298 -8.56 -25.20 -22.54
CA LEU A 298 -7.89 -23.99 -22.07
C LEU A 298 -8.64 -22.75 -22.55
N GLN A 299 -9.03 -22.75 -23.83
CA GLN A 299 -9.84 -21.70 -24.44
C GLN A 299 -11.18 -21.52 -23.70
N GLY A 300 -11.93 -22.60 -23.46
CA GLY A 300 -13.19 -22.50 -22.72
C GLY A 300 -13.03 -22.00 -21.27
N ARG A 301 -11.84 -22.18 -20.67
CA ARG A 301 -11.54 -21.64 -19.34
C ARG A 301 -11.19 -20.14 -19.40
N LEU A 302 -10.48 -19.72 -20.44
CA LEU A 302 -10.15 -18.32 -20.70
C LEU A 302 -11.39 -17.49 -21.07
N GLU A 303 -12.30 -18.05 -21.87
CA GLU A 303 -13.59 -17.42 -22.21
C GLU A 303 -14.46 -17.22 -20.96
N LYS A 304 -14.61 -18.25 -20.12
CA LYS A 304 -15.32 -18.12 -18.84
C LYS A 304 -14.71 -17.03 -17.95
N LEU A 305 -13.38 -16.94 -17.90
CA LEU A 305 -12.69 -15.91 -17.13
C LEU A 305 -12.98 -14.52 -17.71
N ARG A 306 -12.91 -14.37 -19.04
CA ARG A 306 -13.22 -13.13 -19.74
C ARG A 306 -14.63 -12.65 -19.42
N ASP A 307 -15.61 -13.53 -19.47
CA ASP A 307 -17.02 -13.18 -19.28
C ASP A 307 -17.37 -12.91 -17.81
N LEU A 308 -16.93 -13.78 -16.89
CA LEU A 308 -17.31 -13.70 -15.48
C LEU A 308 -16.52 -12.62 -14.70
N VAL A 309 -15.27 -12.37 -15.08
CA VAL A 309 -14.37 -11.48 -14.33
C VAL A 309 -14.11 -10.21 -15.12
N LEU A 310 -13.48 -10.30 -16.28
CA LEU A 310 -12.94 -9.12 -16.96
C LEU A 310 -14.03 -8.22 -17.55
N TYR A 311 -14.99 -8.78 -18.30
CA TYR A 311 -16.07 -8.01 -18.89
C TYR A 311 -17.00 -7.41 -17.82
N ARG A 312 -17.22 -8.15 -16.74
CA ARG A 312 -18.14 -7.75 -15.67
C ARG A 312 -17.57 -6.68 -14.75
N TYR A 313 -16.31 -6.81 -14.35
CA TYR A 313 -15.67 -5.94 -13.35
C TYR A 313 -14.60 -5.00 -13.96
N GLY A 314 -14.33 -5.11 -15.26
CA GLY A 314 -13.34 -4.32 -16.00
C GLY A 314 -11.88 -4.71 -15.73
N SER A 315 -11.59 -5.53 -14.71
CA SER A 315 -10.25 -6.07 -14.46
C SER A 315 -10.34 -7.25 -13.48
N THR A 316 -9.21 -7.85 -13.13
CA THR A 316 -9.13 -8.86 -12.06
C THR A 316 -9.18 -8.27 -10.64
N GLY A 317 -9.15 -6.94 -10.49
CA GLY A 317 -9.25 -6.22 -9.22
C GLY A 317 -7.96 -6.14 -8.40
N ILE A 318 -6.92 -6.91 -8.72
CA ILE A 318 -5.67 -6.96 -7.93
C ILE A 318 -4.93 -5.62 -7.99
N GLN A 319 -4.70 -5.10 -9.20
CA GLN A 319 -4.00 -3.83 -9.39
C GLN A 319 -4.83 -2.65 -8.86
N GLN A 320 -6.16 -2.74 -8.95
CA GLN A 320 -7.09 -1.74 -8.41
C GLN A 320 -7.05 -1.71 -6.87
N ALA A 321 -6.94 -2.87 -6.22
CA ALA A 321 -6.79 -2.96 -4.76
C ALA A 321 -5.48 -2.32 -4.29
N ILE A 322 -4.36 -2.59 -4.97
CA ILE A 322 -3.06 -1.97 -4.66
C ILE A 322 -3.14 -0.44 -4.86
N LYS A 323 -3.70 0.01 -5.99
CA LYS A 323 -3.88 1.43 -6.29
C LYS A 323 -4.70 2.13 -5.19
N SER A 324 -5.84 1.54 -4.82
CA SER A 324 -6.72 2.06 -3.78
C SER A 324 -6.03 2.14 -2.41
N ALA A 325 -5.18 1.16 -2.08
CA ALA A 325 -4.42 1.16 -0.82
C ALA A 325 -3.41 2.33 -0.74
N VAL A 326 -2.70 2.61 -1.84
CA VAL A 326 -1.74 3.73 -1.92
C VAL A 326 -2.48 5.08 -1.87
N GLU A 327 -3.61 5.18 -2.58
CA GLU A 327 -4.45 6.39 -2.64
C GLU A 327 -5.12 6.72 -1.30
N LEU A 328 -5.57 5.70 -0.54
CA LEU A 328 -6.13 5.89 0.81
C LEU A 328 -5.12 6.54 1.76
N LYS A 329 -3.84 6.19 1.66
CA LYS A 329 -2.77 6.81 2.43
C LYS A 329 -2.27 8.14 1.83
N LYS A 330 -2.86 8.58 0.72
CA LYS A 330 -2.56 9.85 0.05
C LYS A 330 -1.06 9.98 -0.25
N TYR A 331 -0.40 8.91 -0.69
CA TYR A 331 0.99 8.98 -1.11
C TYR A 331 1.09 9.56 -2.53
N ILE A 332 2.11 10.37 -2.78
CA ILE A 332 2.35 11.05 -4.05
C ILE A 332 3.68 10.55 -4.62
N PRO A 333 3.73 10.18 -5.92
CA PRO A 333 4.98 9.86 -6.59
C PRO A 333 5.76 11.13 -6.93
N VAL A 334 7.00 11.24 -6.44
CA VAL A 334 7.88 12.39 -6.65
C VAL A 334 9.16 11.97 -7.36
N TYR A 335 9.54 12.74 -8.38
CA TYR A 335 10.65 12.46 -9.29
C TYR A 335 11.77 13.48 -9.07
N PRO A 336 12.84 13.12 -8.35
CA PRO A 336 14.01 13.97 -8.24
C PRO A 336 14.81 13.93 -9.55
N VAL A 337 15.13 15.11 -10.10
CA VAL A 337 15.90 15.27 -11.34
C VAL A 337 17.06 16.24 -11.14
N LYS A 338 18.13 16.11 -11.94
CA LYS A 338 19.24 17.09 -11.92
C LYS A 338 19.02 18.24 -12.89
N ASN A 339 18.31 17.98 -13.99
CA ASN A 339 18.01 18.99 -14.99
C ASN A 339 16.52 18.94 -15.36
N LEU A 340 15.81 20.06 -15.20
CA LEU A 340 14.37 20.17 -15.45
C LEU A 340 14.02 20.14 -16.95
N LYS A 341 14.89 20.66 -17.82
CA LYS A 341 14.64 20.71 -19.27
C LYS A 341 14.77 19.34 -19.91
N SER A 342 15.85 18.63 -19.60
CA SER A 342 16.07 17.26 -20.08
C SER A 342 15.33 16.22 -19.24
N LEU A 343 14.91 16.54 -18.02
CA LEU A 343 14.39 15.59 -17.02
C LEU A 343 15.41 14.47 -16.68
N SER A 344 16.70 14.72 -16.95
CA SER A 344 17.76 13.74 -16.74
C SER A 344 18.23 13.73 -15.28
N CYS A 345 18.56 12.52 -14.81
CA CYS A 345 19.19 12.30 -13.51
C CYS A 345 20.73 12.27 -13.61
N ASP A 346 21.27 12.17 -14.84
CA ASP A 346 22.70 12.13 -15.12
C ASP A 346 23.16 13.34 -15.96
N LYS A 347 24.43 13.73 -15.78
CA LYS A 347 25.07 14.83 -16.53
C LYS A 347 25.22 14.51 -18.03
N SER A 348 25.26 13.22 -18.38
CA SER A 348 25.37 12.70 -19.74
C SER A 348 24.07 12.75 -20.54
N GLY A 349 22.94 13.11 -19.93
CA GLY A 349 21.69 13.42 -20.64
C GLY A 349 20.93 12.23 -21.26
N GLY A 350 21.41 11.00 -21.11
CA GLY A 350 20.81 9.83 -21.79
C GLY A 350 19.55 9.25 -21.14
N SER A 351 19.47 9.20 -19.81
CA SER A 351 18.37 8.55 -19.08
C SER A 351 17.53 9.56 -18.30
N VAL A 352 16.21 9.49 -18.50
CA VAL A 352 15.21 10.42 -17.96
C VAL A 352 14.38 9.75 -16.86
N LEU A 353 14.01 10.51 -15.82
CA LEU A 353 13.13 10.08 -14.71
C LEU A 353 13.54 8.72 -14.11
N ARG A 354 14.82 8.58 -13.74
CA ARG A 354 15.36 7.31 -13.24
C ARG A 354 14.75 6.93 -11.90
N ASP A 355 14.63 7.89 -10.99
CA ASP A 355 14.14 7.70 -9.64
C ASP A 355 12.70 8.23 -9.49
N CYS A 356 11.89 7.53 -8.70
CA CYS A 356 10.51 7.88 -8.37
C CYS A 356 10.18 7.39 -6.96
N ILE A 357 10.08 8.30 -6.01
CA ILE A 357 9.90 7.98 -4.59
C ILE A 357 8.46 8.33 -4.18
N LEU A 358 7.78 7.40 -3.50
CA LEU A 358 6.47 7.66 -2.92
C LEU A 358 6.63 8.36 -1.57
N VAL A 359 5.99 9.51 -1.40
CA VAL A 359 5.99 10.26 -0.14
C VAL A 359 4.57 10.58 0.33
N PRO A 360 4.33 10.68 1.64
CA PRO A 360 3.03 11.11 2.16
C PRO A 360 2.65 12.52 1.65
N ARG A 361 1.37 12.75 1.37
CA ARG A 361 0.87 14.10 1.09
C ARG A 361 1.14 15.02 2.29
N GLY A 362 1.64 16.23 2.00
CA GLY A 362 2.05 17.19 3.02
C GLY A 362 3.55 17.17 3.33
N THR A 363 4.33 16.25 2.74
CA THR A 363 5.79 16.27 2.84
C THR A 363 6.35 17.59 2.30
N GLN A 364 7.23 18.19 3.10
CA GLN A 364 7.90 19.44 2.75
C GLN A 364 9.09 19.19 1.83
N VAL A 365 9.45 20.18 1.03
CA VAL A 365 10.60 20.11 0.11
C VAL A 365 11.90 19.74 0.83
N ARG A 366 12.14 20.29 2.02
CA ARG A 366 13.36 19.98 2.79
C ARG A 366 13.35 18.56 3.35
N GLU A 367 12.22 18.09 3.85
CA GLU A 367 12.06 16.71 4.33
C GLU A 367 12.30 15.71 3.18
N PHE A 368 11.78 16.00 1.98
CA PHE A 368 12.03 15.17 0.81
C PHE A 368 13.51 15.15 0.40
N ALA A 369 14.25 16.24 0.56
CA ALA A 369 15.69 16.27 0.31
C ALA A 369 16.44 15.22 1.15
N GLY A 370 16.07 15.09 2.43
CA GLY A 370 16.63 14.08 3.34
C GLY A 370 16.25 12.64 2.97
N ILE A 371 15.05 12.45 2.40
CA ILE A 371 14.61 11.15 1.86
C ILE A 371 15.44 10.76 0.63
N VAL A 372 15.75 11.72 -0.25
CA VAL A 372 16.59 11.48 -1.43
C VAL A 372 18.02 11.15 -1.03
N HIS A 373 18.66 12.00 -0.22
CA HIS A 373 19.99 11.74 0.33
C HIS A 373 20.29 12.68 1.52
N PRO A 374 20.86 12.18 2.65
CA PRO A 374 21.18 13.00 3.81
C PRO A 374 22.07 14.21 3.52
N ASP A 375 23.02 14.08 2.58
CA ASP A 375 23.90 15.19 2.19
C ASP A 375 23.17 16.32 1.45
N ILE A 376 22.11 16.00 0.70
CA ILE A 376 21.32 17.03 0.00
C ILE A 376 20.55 17.87 1.02
N GLU A 377 20.06 17.25 2.11
CA GLU A 377 19.44 17.99 3.21
C GLU A 377 20.45 18.84 3.98
N LYS A 378 21.64 18.31 4.26
CA LYS A 378 22.70 19.01 5.00
C LYS A 378 23.24 20.23 4.25
N TYR A 379 23.42 20.11 2.94
CA TYR A 379 23.97 21.15 2.07
C TYR A 379 22.91 21.83 1.20
N TYR A 380 21.64 21.80 1.64
CA TYR A 380 20.51 22.35 0.89
C TYR A 380 20.69 23.86 0.63
N LEU A 381 20.51 24.27 -0.64
CA LEU A 381 20.42 25.70 -1.01
C LEU A 381 18.99 26.08 -1.39
N TYR A 382 18.47 25.47 -2.44
CA TYR A 382 17.13 25.70 -2.94
C TYR A 382 16.67 24.54 -3.82
N ALA A 383 15.35 24.46 -4.01
CA ALA A 383 14.73 23.52 -4.95
C ALA A 383 13.97 24.27 -6.06
N GLU A 384 13.93 23.67 -7.24
CA GLU A 384 13.18 24.17 -8.39
C GLU A 384 12.16 23.12 -8.84
N GLY A 385 10.92 23.56 -9.03
CA GLY A 385 9.88 22.74 -9.66
C GLY A 385 9.96 22.80 -11.18
N ILE A 386 9.18 21.96 -11.86
CA ILE A 386 9.20 21.86 -13.34
C ILE A 386 8.94 23.16 -14.10
N ASN A 387 8.15 24.08 -13.53
CA ASN A 387 7.85 25.38 -14.12
C ASN A 387 8.99 26.40 -13.94
N GLY A 388 10.13 26.00 -13.37
CA GLY A 388 11.23 26.91 -13.02
C GLY A 388 10.94 27.78 -11.79
N GLN A 389 9.83 27.54 -11.09
CA GLN A 389 9.50 28.21 -9.84
C GLN A 389 10.41 27.69 -8.72
N ARG A 390 11.04 28.61 -7.98
CA ARG A 390 11.75 28.27 -6.75
C ARG A 390 10.75 27.86 -5.68
N MET A 391 11.00 26.71 -5.07
CA MET A 391 10.20 26.21 -3.96
C MET A 391 10.92 26.53 -2.65
N GLY A 392 10.20 27.09 -1.70
CA GLY A 392 10.68 27.30 -0.34
C GLY A 392 10.86 25.97 0.41
N GLU A 393 11.68 25.99 1.47
CA GLU A 393 11.96 24.79 2.27
C GLU A 393 10.70 24.14 2.87
N LYS A 394 9.73 24.98 3.27
CA LYS A 394 8.47 24.60 3.90
C LYS A 394 7.32 24.40 2.90
N ASP A 395 7.58 24.62 1.62
CA ASP A 395 6.55 24.41 0.60
C ASP A 395 6.20 22.92 0.53
N ILE A 396 4.92 22.65 0.29
CA ILE A 396 4.38 21.30 0.26
C ILE A 396 4.49 20.74 -1.17
N ILE A 397 4.94 19.48 -1.25
CA ILE A 397 4.95 18.74 -2.51
C ILE A 397 3.54 18.22 -2.80
N THR A 398 3.11 18.40 -4.05
CA THR A 398 1.81 18.07 -4.63
C THR A 398 2.03 17.34 -5.95
N GLU A 399 0.97 16.76 -6.52
CA GLU A 399 1.05 16.09 -7.84
C GLU A 399 1.43 17.04 -8.99
N GLN A 400 1.17 18.35 -8.85
CA GLN A 400 1.47 19.34 -9.89
C GLN A 400 2.96 19.74 -9.92
N ASN A 401 3.64 19.68 -8.78
CA ASN A 401 5.05 20.04 -8.61
C ASN A 401 5.90 18.82 -8.20
N ASN A 402 5.47 17.63 -8.61
CA ASN A 402 6.10 16.37 -8.24
C ASN A 402 7.44 16.07 -8.97
N ILE A 403 7.92 16.98 -9.82
CA ILE A 403 9.25 16.88 -10.43
C ILE A 403 10.11 18.01 -9.85
N ILE A 404 11.13 17.62 -9.10
CA ILE A 404 11.90 18.53 -8.25
C ILE A 404 13.38 18.40 -8.56
N LYS A 405 14.06 19.53 -8.72
CA LYS A 405 15.50 19.62 -8.81
C LYS A 405 16.06 20.26 -7.55
N TYR A 406 17.04 19.60 -6.93
CA TYR A 406 17.77 20.12 -5.78
C TYR A 406 19.12 20.70 -6.20
N THR A 407 19.48 21.83 -5.61
CA THR A 407 20.83 22.41 -5.70
C THR A 407 21.43 22.41 -4.30
N SER A 408 22.65 21.89 -4.16
CA SER A 408 23.37 21.82 -2.88
C SER A 408 24.77 22.43 -3.00
N THR A 409 25.32 22.99 -1.90
CA THR A 409 26.65 23.63 -1.89
C THR A 409 27.81 22.65 -2.04
N GLY A 410 27.57 21.34 -2.01
CA GLY A 410 28.60 20.31 -2.10
C GLY A 410 28.19 19.17 -3.00
N VAL A 411 28.39 19.33 -4.32
CA VAL A 411 29.13 18.41 -5.22
C VAL A 411 29.43 19.20 -6.51
N GLU A 412 30.40 20.11 -6.42
CA GLU A 412 31.27 20.43 -7.57
C GLU A 412 32.64 19.83 -7.26
N GLY A 413 33.05 18.79 -8.01
CA GLY A 413 34.42 18.27 -7.99
C GLY A 413 34.60 16.91 -7.31
N GLY A 414 34.65 15.86 -8.13
CA GLY A 414 35.05 14.50 -7.75
C GLY A 414 35.21 13.65 -9.00
N ASN A 415 36.10 14.11 -9.90
CA ASN A 415 36.54 13.34 -11.07
C ASN A 415 37.38 12.14 -10.61
N ASN A 416 37.30 11.08 -11.42
CA ASN A 416 38.18 9.92 -11.48
C ASN A 416 39.60 10.12 -10.92
N ALA A 417 40.03 9.21 -10.05
CA ALA A 417 41.41 8.78 -9.95
C ALA A 417 41.43 7.26 -9.70
N ASN A 418 42.20 6.58 -10.54
CA ASN A 418 42.44 5.15 -10.60
C ASN A 418 43.02 4.55 -9.31
N ASN A 419 42.80 3.25 -9.14
CA ASN A 419 43.76 2.19 -8.79
C ASN A 419 42.92 0.90 -8.71
N GLU A 420 42.92 0.00 -9.69
CA GLU A 420 43.97 -1.01 -9.92
C GLU A 420 44.56 -1.60 -8.63
N GLU A 421 44.49 -2.94 -8.58
CA GLU A 421 45.20 -3.91 -7.73
C GLU A 421 44.41 -4.61 -6.59
N GLN A 422 44.26 -5.92 -6.86
CA GLN A 422 44.04 -7.11 -6.01
C GLN A 422 42.62 -7.54 -5.66
#